data_AF-A0A0F6YKY4-F1
#
_entry.id   AF-A0A0F6YKY4-F1
#
_cell.length_a   1.000
_cell.length_b   1.000
_cell.length_c   1.000
_cell.angle_alpha   90.00
_cell.angle_beta   90.00
_cell.angle_gamma   90.00
#
_symmetry.space_group_name_H-M   'P 1'
#
loop_
_entity.id
_entity.type
_entity.pdbx_description
1 polymer ?
#
loop_
_entity_poly.entity_id
_entity_poly.type
_entity_poly.pdbx_seq_one_letter_code
_entity_poly.pdbx_strand_id
1 'polypeptide(L)'
;MATKKSSKKSAKKTSKKRATRKREPVVRLSADEKQRMLKAGDDLDDMISELETAWRAVSRKVKVPGVTPASLAAVGRRAAQARAKEVALETKLLAKLAPLRDARMRAGHEALSVLYKVRKIAHAIGDGDPEVAEAFERFDALFSERHQGDRSGPS
;
A
#
# COMPACT_ATOMS: atom_id res chain seq x y z
N MET A 1 28.74 -44.47 55.37
CA MET A 1 28.02 -44.52 54.08
C MET A 1 27.09 -43.34 54.00
N ALA A 2 27.28 -42.49 52.98
CA ALA A 2 26.58 -41.24 52.79
C ALA A 2 25.52 -41.40 51.69
N THR A 3 24.27 -41.06 51.98
CA THR A 3 23.23 -40.87 50.96
C THR A 3 22.68 -39.44 51.08
N LYS A 4 23.19 -38.57 50.21
CA LYS A 4 22.76 -37.17 50.06
C LYS A 4 21.32 -37.12 49.53
N LYS A 5 20.40 -36.61 50.36
CA LYS A 5 19.06 -36.18 49.91
C LYS A 5 19.19 -34.95 49.01
N SER A 6 18.86 -35.12 47.74
CA SER A 6 18.81 -34.09 46.71
C SER A 6 17.66 -33.11 46.97
N SER A 7 17.98 -31.85 47.29
CA SER A 7 17.04 -30.74 47.35
C SER A 7 16.84 -30.14 45.96
N LYS A 8 15.68 -30.37 45.33
CA LYS A 8 15.24 -29.68 44.12
C LYS A 8 14.96 -28.20 44.45
N LYS A 9 15.92 -27.33 44.17
CA LYS A 9 15.79 -25.87 44.24
C LYS A 9 14.94 -25.41 43.05
N SER A 10 13.66 -25.14 43.29
CA SER A 10 12.74 -24.56 42.32
C SER A 10 13.19 -23.14 41.98
N ALA A 11 13.81 -22.99 40.81
CA ALA A 11 14.14 -21.69 40.25
C ALA A 11 12.84 -20.94 39.90
N LYS A 12 12.42 -20.04 40.78
CA LYS A 12 11.32 -19.10 40.55
C LYS A 12 11.70 -18.21 39.36
N LYS A 13 11.19 -18.53 38.16
CA LYS A 13 11.28 -17.64 36.97
C LYS A 13 10.54 -16.35 37.29
N THR A 14 11.27 -15.34 37.74
CA THR A 14 10.80 -13.95 37.79
C THR A 14 10.58 -13.48 36.36
N SER A 15 9.33 -13.55 35.90
CA SER A 15 8.88 -12.86 34.71
C SER A 15 9.08 -11.36 34.93
N LYS A 16 10.19 -10.81 34.41
CA LYS A 16 10.38 -9.36 34.30
C LYS A 16 9.20 -8.82 33.48
N LYS A 17 8.23 -8.19 34.15
CA LYS A 17 7.20 -7.37 33.52
C LYS A 17 7.92 -6.32 32.67
N ARG A 18 7.97 -6.56 31.38
CA ARG A 18 8.52 -5.61 30.40
C ARG A 18 7.54 -4.45 30.38
N ALA A 19 7.93 -3.31 30.95
CA ALA A 19 7.13 -2.11 30.95
C ALA A 19 6.70 -1.80 29.51
N THR A 20 5.40 -1.84 29.27
CA THR A 20 4.79 -1.50 27.98
C THR A 20 5.06 -0.02 27.75
N ARG A 21 6.06 0.31 26.92
CA ARG A 21 6.29 1.69 26.49
C ARG A 21 4.98 2.17 25.84
N LYS A 22 4.37 3.22 26.41
CA LYS A 22 3.24 3.92 25.82
C LYS A 22 3.65 4.30 24.39
N ARG A 23 2.87 3.86 23.40
CA ARG A 23 3.08 4.28 22.01
C ARG A 23 2.76 5.77 21.95
N GLU A 24 3.74 6.58 21.57
CA GLU A 24 3.48 7.99 21.25
C GLU A 24 2.43 8.08 20.14
N PRO A 25 1.52 9.06 20.22
CA PRO A 25 0.51 9.25 19.19
C PRO A 25 1.17 9.57 17.86
N VAL A 26 0.75 8.87 16.80
CA VAL A 26 1.18 9.16 15.43
C VAL A 26 0.51 10.47 15.00
N VAL A 27 1.23 11.58 15.11
CA VAL A 27 0.77 12.89 14.65
C VAL A 27 0.76 12.87 13.12
N ARG A 28 -0.41 13.09 12.52
CA ARG A 28 -0.53 13.26 11.07
C ARG A 28 -0.09 14.67 10.69
N LEU A 29 0.80 14.77 9.72
CA LEU A 29 1.20 16.06 9.15
C LEU A 29 0.01 16.73 8.44
N SER A 30 -0.12 18.05 8.61
CA SER A 30 -1.05 18.88 7.86
C SER A 30 -0.66 18.97 6.37
N ALA A 31 -1.58 19.43 5.52
CA ALA A 31 -1.28 19.62 4.10
C ALA A 31 -0.16 20.64 3.88
N ASP A 32 -0.19 21.76 4.62
CA ASP A 32 0.82 22.81 4.56
C ASP A 32 2.19 22.31 5.04
N GLU A 33 2.23 21.48 6.08
CA GLU A 33 3.47 20.85 6.54
C GLU A 33 4.04 19.94 5.46
N LYS A 34 3.22 19.08 4.85
CA LYS A 34 3.66 18.19 3.77
C LYS A 34 4.23 18.95 2.57
N GLN A 35 3.66 20.11 2.23
CA GLN A 35 4.16 20.92 1.12
C GLN A 35 5.50 21.59 1.45
N ARG A 36 5.74 21.91 2.72
CA ARG A 36 7.00 22.51 3.19
C ARG A 36 8.11 21.48 3.43
N MET A 37 7.77 20.20 3.59
CA MET A 37 8.77 19.16 3.81
C MET A 37 9.60 18.88 2.55
N LEU A 38 10.89 18.68 2.75
CA LEU A 38 11.76 18.14 1.71
C LEU A 38 11.30 16.73 1.35
N LYS A 39 11.05 16.51 0.06
CA LYS A 39 10.69 15.19 -0.45
C LYS A 39 11.96 14.38 -0.60
N ALA A 40 12.03 13.28 0.13
CA ALA A 40 13.08 12.30 -0.05
C ALA A 40 12.91 11.62 -1.42
N GLY A 41 13.98 11.52 -2.19
CA GLY A 41 14.05 10.62 -3.33
C GLY A 41 14.16 9.16 -2.88
N ASP A 42 13.98 8.23 -3.81
CA ASP A 42 14.12 6.79 -3.54
C ASP A 42 15.56 6.39 -3.18
N ASP A 43 16.53 7.24 -3.50
CA ASP A 43 17.98 7.11 -3.30
C ASP A 43 18.48 7.64 -1.94
N LEU A 44 17.59 8.17 -1.09
CA LEU A 44 17.99 8.78 0.18
C LEU A 44 18.81 7.85 1.09
N ASP A 45 18.47 6.55 1.14
CA ASP A 45 19.19 5.58 1.96
C ASP A 45 20.63 5.39 1.49
N ASP A 46 20.84 5.36 0.17
CA ASP A 46 22.17 5.23 -0.45
C ASP A 46 23.00 6.50 -0.20
N MET A 47 22.39 7.69 -0.39
CA MET A 47 23.04 8.97 -0.09
C MET A 47 23.49 9.08 1.36
N ILE A 48 22.64 8.64 2.31
CA ILE A 48 22.98 8.65 3.74
C ILE A 48 24.13 7.69 4.04
N SER A 49 24.13 6.50 3.43
CA SER A 49 25.16 5.48 3.60
C SER A 49 26.52 5.94 3.06
N GLU A 50 26.54 6.53 1.86
CA GLU A 50 27.75 7.09 1.25
C GLU A 50 28.29 8.26 2.07
N LEU A 51 27.42 9.19 2.48
CA LEU A 51 27.81 10.33 3.29
C LEU A 51 28.35 9.90 4.65
N GLU A 52 27.73 8.93 5.31
CA GLU A 52 28.23 8.38 6.57
C GLU A 52 29.64 7.81 6.38
N THR A 53 29.85 7.03 5.33
CA THR A 53 31.13 6.37 5.02
C THR A 53 32.22 7.41 4.74
N ALA A 54 31.94 8.37 3.86
CA ALA A 54 32.86 9.45 3.53
C ALA A 54 33.20 10.30 4.76
N TRP A 55 32.19 10.66 5.56
CA TRP A 55 32.39 11.48 6.75
C TRP A 55 33.20 10.74 7.83
N ARG A 56 32.98 9.43 8.03
CA ARG A 56 33.80 8.64 8.97
C ARG A 56 35.28 8.67 8.58
N ALA A 57 35.59 8.58 7.28
CA ALA A 57 36.96 8.63 6.78
C ALA A 57 37.67 9.97 7.07
N VAL A 58 36.93 11.09 7.06
CA VAL A 58 37.48 12.44 7.32
C VAL A 58 37.07 13.03 8.66
N SER A 59 36.52 12.23 9.57
CA SER A 59 35.90 12.67 10.84
C SER A 59 36.81 13.47 11.77
N ARG A 60 38.14 13.31 11.62
CA ARG A 60 39.13 14.12 12.36
C ARG A 60 39.27 15.55 11.82
N LYS A 61 38.95 15.78 10.55
CA LYS A 61 39.10 17.04 9.83
C LYS A 61 37.79 17.83 9.73
N VAL A 62 36.66 17.13 9.61
CA VAL A 62 35.34 17.75 9.44
C VAL A 62 34.45 17.42 10.64
N LYS A 63 34.09 18.47 11.40
CA LYS A 63 33.14 18.38 12.51
C LYS A 63 31.93 19.26 12.21
N VAL A 64 30.73 18.68 12.33
CA VAL A 64 29.47 19.42 12.26
C VAL A 64 28.94 19.53 13.69
N PRO A 65 28.75 20.74 14.23
CA PRO A 65 28.20 20.92 15.58
C PRO A 65 26.84 20.23 15.72
N GLY A 66 26.66 19.44 16.77
CA GLY A 66 25.39 18.78 17.08
C GLY A 66 25.02 17.56 16.21
N VAL A 67 25.80 17.23 15.18
CA VAL A 67 25.54 16.08 14.30
C VAL A 67 26.77 15.19 14.21
N THR A 68 26.56 13.91 14.45
CA THR A 68 27.58 12.87 14.31
C THR A 68 27.23 11.94 13.15
N PRO A 69 28.22 11.24 12.56
CA PRO A 69 27.94 10.18 11.58
C PRO A 69 26.97 9.12 12.13
N ALA A 70 27.08 8.79 13.42
CA ALA A 70 26.19 7.85 14.08
C ALA A 70 24.74 8.36 14.20
N SER A 71 24.54 9.66 14.47
CA SER A 71 23.19 10.24 14.52
C SER A 71 22.57 10.31 13.12
N LEU A 72 23.35 10.62 12.08
CA LEU A 72 22.89 10.57 10.69
C LEU A 72 22.42 9.15 10.32
N ALA A 73 23.24 8.14 10.60
CA ALA A 73 22.90 6.73 10.39
C ALA A 73 21.64 6.29 11.17
N ALA A 74 21.44 6.83 12.37
CA ALA A 74 20.26 6.54 13.17
C ALA A 74 18.98 7.15 12.57
N VAL A 75 19.06 8.36 12.00
CA VAL A 75 17.95 9.01 11.31
C VAL A 75 17.63 8.26 10.01
N GLY A 76 18.63 7.92 9.19
CA GLY A 76 18.43 7.13 7.97
C GLY A 76 17.73 5.80 8.24
N ARG A 77 18.20 5.02 9.23
CA ARG A 77 17.54 3.77 9.63
C ARG A 77 16.09 3.95 10.10
N ARG A 78 15.75 5.07 10.74
CA ARG A 78 14.36 5.36 11.14
C ARG A 78 13.49 5.66 9.91
N ALA A 79 14.01 6.42 8.94
CA ALA A 79 13.33 6.70 7.68
C ALA A 79 13.08 5.40 6.88
N ALA A 80 14.12 4.57 6.70
CA ALA A 80 14.01 3.27 6.04
C ALA A 80 12.96 2.36 6.70
N GLN A 81 12.94 2.29 8.04
CA GLN A 81 11.93 1.52 8.77
C GLN A 81 10.51 2.08 8.61
N ALA A 82 10.35 3.40 8.47
CA ALA A 82 9.05 4.02 8.22
C ALA A 82 8.57 3.66 6.81
N ARG A 83 9.42 3.82 5.79
CA ARG A 83 9.13 3.44 4.40
C ARG A 83 8.78 1.95 4.26
N ALA A 84 9.55 1.07 4.89
CA ALA A 84 9.27 -0.36 4.88
C ALA A 84 7.89 -0.70 5.48
N LYS A 85 7.46 0.01 6.53
CA LYS A 85 6.12 -0.17 7.11
C LYS A 85 5.03 0.37 6.21
N GLU A 86 5.26 1.50 5.56
CA GLU A 86 4.33 2.08 4.58
C GLU A 86 4.08 1.10 3.43
N VAL A 87 5.14 0.63 2.77
CA VAL A 87 5.06 -0.37 1.68
C VAL A 87 4.35 -1.65 2.13
N ALA A 88 4.62 -2.12 3.35
CA ALA A 88 3.95 -3.28 3.91
C ALA A 88 2.45 -3.03 4.17
N LEU A 89 2.06 -1.83 4.56
CA LEU A 89 0.65 -1.45 4.76
C LEU A 89 -0.06 -1.29 3.43
N GLU A 90 0.56 -0.65 2.45
CA GLU A 90 0.03 -0.50 1.09
C GLU A 90 -0.21 -1.86 0.45
N THR A 91 0.79 -2.75 0.47
CA THR A 91 0.66 -4.13 -0.03
C THR A 91 -0.51 -4.86 0.65
N LYS A 92 -0.68 -4.70 1.97
CA LYS A 92 -1.82 -5.30 2.70
C LYS A 92 -3.16 -4.69 2.29
N LEU A 93 -3.23 -3.39 2.08
CA LEU A 93 -4.45 -2.72 1.64
C LEU A 93 -4.82 -3.16 0.22
N LEU A 94 -3.86 -3.20 -0.69
CA LEU A 94 -4.05 -3.71 -2.05
C LEU A 94 -4.53 -5.16 -2.04
N ALA A 95 -3.89 -6.02 -1.23
CA ALA A 95 -4.32 -7.41 -1.08
C ALA A 95 -5.76 -7.55 -0.54
N LYS A 96 -6.17 -6.66 0.38
CA LYS A 96 -7.56 -6.63 0.89
C LYS A 96 -8.56 -6.10 -0.14
N LEU A 97 -8.13 -5.17 -0.99
CA LEU A 97 -8.98 -4.61 -2.03
C LEU A 97 -9.12 -5.54 -3.24
N ALA A 98 -8.15 -6.42 -3.50
CA ALA A 98 -8.15 -7.30 -4.66
C ALA A 98 -9.42 -8.17 -4.76
N PRO A 99 -9.89 -8.88 -3.72
CA PRO A 99 -11.12 -9.67 -3.80
C PRO A 99 -12.37 -8.82 -4.12
N LEU A 100 -12.44 -7.60 -3.60
CA LEU A 100 -13.57 -6.69 -3.88
C LEU A 100 -13.52 -6.16 -5.32
N ARG A 101 -12.31 -5.90 -5.83
CA ARG A 101 -12.11 -5.54 -7.24
C ARG A 101 -12.52 -6.70 -8.14
N ASP A 102 -12.12 -7.92 -7.81
CA ASP A 102 -12.47 -9.12 -8.57
C ASP A 102 -13.98 -9.38 -8.53
N ALA A 103 -14.60 -9.26 -7.35
CA ALA A 103 -16.05 -9.39 -7.20
C ALA A 103 -16.80 -8.34 -8.06
N ARG A 104 -16.35 -7.08 -8.04
CA ARG A 104 -16.91 -6.01 -8.88
C ARG A 104 -16.73 -6.31 -10.37
N MET A 105 -15.57 -6.82 -10.77
CA MET A 105 -15.30 -7.19 -12.17
C MET A 105 -16.20 -8.34 -12.61
N ARG A 106 -16.39 -9.38 -11.78
CA ARG A 106 -17.30 -10.49 -12.07
C ARG A 106 -18.75 -10.02 -12.17
N ALA A 107 -19.22 -9.26 -11.19
CA ALA A 107 -20.57 -8.70 -11.22
C ALA A 107 -20.81 -7.78 -12.44
N GLY A 108 -19.82 -6.96 -12.79
CA GLY A 108 -19.86 -6.15 -14.01
C GLY A 108 -19.91 -6.99 -15.28
N HIS A 109 -19.13 -8.07 -15.35
CA HIS A 109 -19.15 -9.01 -16.48
C HIS A 109 -20.51 -9.73 -16.62
N GLU A 110 -21.07 -10.20 -15.51
CA GLU A 110 -22.39 -10.83 -15.49
C GLU A 110 -23.48 -9.86 -15.95
N ALA A 111 -23.50 -8.64 -15.40
CA ALA A 111 -24.43 -7.59 -15.80
C ALA A 111 -24.32 -7.29 -17.29
N LEU A 112 -23.10 -7.11 -17.81
CA LEU A 112 -22.89 -6.86 -19.24
C LEU A 112 -23.33 -8.04 -20.10
N SER A 113 -23.06 -9.27 -19.68
CA SER A 113 -23.48 -10.47 -20.41
C SER A 113 -25.00 -10.56 -20.52
N VAL A 114 -25.72 -10.22 -19.44
CA VAL A 114 -27.18 -10.15 -19.44
C VAL A 114 -27.66 -9.03 -20.37
N LEU A 115 -27.08 -7.84 -20.29
CA LEU A 115 -27.42 -6.71 -21.16
C LEU A 115 -27.22 -7.05 -22.65
N TYR A 116 -26.12 -7.71 -23.02
CA TYR A 116 -25.90 -8.17 -24.39
C TYR A 116 -26.94 -9.21 -24.85
N LYS A 117 -27.35 -10.14 -23.96
CA LYS A 117 -28.41 -11.11 -24.28
C LYS A 117 -29.75 -10.42 -24.50
N VAL A 118 -30.12 -9.49 -23.62
CA VAL A 118 -31.35 -8.69 -23.75
C VAL A 118 -31.33 -7.92 -25.08
N ARG A 119 -30.22 -7.25 -25.39
CA ARG A 119 -30.02 -6.56 -26.66
C ARG A 119 -30.27 -7.47 -27.86
N LYS A 120 -29.65 -8.65 -27.87
CA LYS A 120 -29.80 -9.62 -28.97
C LYS A 120 -31.25 -10.06 -29.17
N ILE A 121 -31.97 -10.32 -28.08
CA ILE A 121 -33.39 -10.70 -28.12
C ILE A 121 -34.25 -9.52 -28.58
N ALA A 122 -34.02 -8.33 -28.05
CA ALA A 122 -34.74 -7.11 -28.42
C ALA A 122 -34.59 -6.80 -29.92
N HIS A 123 -33.38 -6.94 -30.48
CA HIS A 123 -33.15 -6.82 -31.93
C HIS A 123 -33.97 -7.85 -32.73
N ALA A 124 -33.89 -9.13 -32.35
CA ALA A 124 -34.59 -10.19 -33.05
C ALA A 124 -36.13 -10.03 -33.02
N ILE A 125 -36.67 -9.42 -31.96
CA ILE A 125 -38.10 -9.08 -31.87
C ILE A 125 -38.42 -7.80 -32.65
N GLY A 126 -37.55 -6.78 -32.53
CA GLY A 126 -37.71 -5.48 -33.19
C GLY A 126 -37.77 -5.55 -34.71
N ASP A 127 -37.16 -6.58 -35.33
CA ASP A 127 -37.28 -6.86 -36.77
C ASP A 127 -38.74 -7.09 -37.21
N GLY A 128 -39.62 -7.54 -36.29
CA GLY A 128 -41.04 -7.80 -36.54
C GLY A 128 -42.00 -6.89 -35.77
N ASP A 129 -41.50 -6.07 -34.84
CA ASP A 129 -42.29 -5.18 -33.99
C ASP A 129 -41.60 -3.82 -33.80
N PRO A 130 -42.08 -2.76 -34.48
CA PRO A 130 -41.44 -1.44 -34.44
C PRO A 130 -41.52 -0.77 -33.06
N GLU A 131 -42.51 -1.08 -32.22
CA GLU A 131 -42.61 -0.50 -30.88
C GLU A 131 -41.45 -1.00 -29.99
N VAL A 132 -41.05 -2.26 -30.16
CA VAL A 132 -39.89 -2.83 -29.46
C VAL A 132 -38.58 -2.25 -29.98
N ALA A 133 -38.47 -1.99 -31.29
CA ALA A 133 -37.29 -1.35 -31.86
C ALA A 133 -37.10 0.08 -31.33
N GLU A 134 -38.17 0.89 -31.28
CA GLU A 134 -38.14 2.26 -30.75
C GLU A 134 -37.80 2.28 -29.25
N ALA A 135 -38.38 1.36 -28.46
CA ALA A 135 -38.11 1.27 -27.03
C ALA A 135 -36.64 0.96 -26.68
N PHE A 136 -35.89 0.33 -27.58
CA PHE A 136 -34.48 -0.05 -27.39
C PHE A 136 -33.47 0.80 -28.15
N GLU A 137 -33.90 1.77 -28.97
CA GLU A 137 -33.01 2.62 -29.78
C GLU A 137 -31.97 3.37 -28.93
N ARG A 138 -32.40 3.95 -27.80
CA ARG A 138 -31.50 4.64 -26.85
C ARG A 138 -30.49 3.70 -26.21
N PHE A 139 -30.85 2.44 -26.01
CA PHE A 139 -29.96 1.44 -25.45
C PHE A 139 -28.88 1.03 -26.46
N ASP A 140 -29.20 0.96 -27.75
CA ASP A 140 -28.23 0.69 -28.82
C ASP A 140 -27.19 1.80 -29.01
N ALA A 141 -27.60 3.05 -28.86
CA ALA A 141 -26.69 4.20 -28.90
C ALA A 141 -25.58 4.08 -27.83
N LEU A 142 -25.94 3.67 -26.61
CA LEU A 142 -24.98 3.50 -25.49
C LEU A 142 -23.93 2.41 -25.75
N PHE A 143 -24.27 1.34 -26.48
CA PHE A 143 -23.29 0.31 -26.86
C PHE A 143 -22.37 0.77 -27.98
N SER A 144 -22.87 1.56 -28.92
CA SER A 144 -22.10 2.09 -30.05
C SER A 144 -21.03 3.09 -29.59
N GLU A 145 -21.36 3.99 -28.66
CA GLU A 145 -20.40 4.95 -28.07
C GLU A 145 -19.27 4.23 -27.30
N ARG A 146 -19.61 3.16 -26.58
CA ARG A 146 -18.63 2.39 -25.80
C ARG A 146 -17.60 1.68 -26.68
N HIS A 147 -17.99 1.17 -27.84
CA HIS A 147 -17.06 0.50 -28.77
C HIS A 147 -16.14 1.47 -29.52
N GLN A 148 -16.48 2.75 -29.60
CA GLN A 148 -15.62 3.77 -30.21
C GLN A 148 -14.51 4.24 -29.25
N GLY A 149 -14.80 4.39 -27.96
CA GLY A 149 -13.79 4.78 -26.95
C GLY A 149 -12.72 3.73 -26.68
N ASP A 150 -13.06 2.43 -26.78
CA ASP A 150 -12.12 1.32 -26.51
C ASP A 150 -11.12 1.08 -27.66
N ARG A 151 -11.34 1.65 -28.86
CA ARG A 151 -10.40 1.59 -30.00
C ARG A 151 -9.40 2.75 -30.03
N SER A 152 -9.54 3.72 -29.13
CA SER A 152 -8.64 4.88 -28.99
C SER A 152 -7.66 4.70 -27.82
N GLY A 153 -7.17 3.47 -27.61
CA GLY A 153 -6.07 3.23 -26.68
C GLY A 153 -4.81 3.99 -27.13
N PRO A 154 -3.99 4.50 -26.17
CA PRO A 154 -2.84 5.34 -26.49
C PRO A 154 -1.86 4.59 -27.39
N SER A 155 -1.55 5.20 -28.53
CA SER A 155 -0.40 4.83 -29.37
C SER A 155 0.92 5.15 -28.68
#